data_AF-A0A914UVG1-F1
#
_entry.id   AF-A0A914UVG1-F1
#
_cell.length_a   1.000
_cell.length_b   1.000
_cell.length_c   1.000
_cell.angle_alpha   90.00
_cell.angle_beta   90.00
_cell.angle_gamma   90.00
#
_symmetry.space_group_name_H-M   'P 1'
#
loop_
_entity.id
_entity.type
_entity.pdbx_description
1 polymer ?
#
loop_
_entity_poly.entity_id
_entity_poly.type
_entity_poly.pdbx_seq_one_letter_code
_entity_poly.pdbx_strand_id
1 'polypeptide(L)' 'MKSILSVAVLFGFLALAHARLQSVGARGILMCGDRPLNNTRVKLWDDDTGLDPDDELASVLTDARGSFQLSGYTD' A
#
# COMPACT_ATOMS: atom_id res chain seq x y z
N MET A 1 36.22 -9.18 22.24
CA MET A 1 34.92 -8.88 22.87
C MET A 1 34.38 -7.51 22.45
N LYS A 2 35.10 -6.41 22.70
CA LYS A 2 34.68 -5.06 22.28
C LYS A 2 34.46 -4.93 20.76
N SER A 3 35.39 -5.45 19.95
CA SER A 3 35.29 -5.46 18.48
C SER A 3 34.16 -6.34 17.94
N ILE A 4 33.86 -7.46 18.59
CA ILE A 4 32.74 -8.34 18.23
C ILE A 4 31.40 -7.64 18.54
N LEU A 5 31.33 -6.96 19.68
CA LEU A 5 30.17 -6.15 20.07
C LEU A 5 29.95 -4.99 19.09
N SER A 6 31.01 -4.29 18.69
CA SER A 6 30.95 -3.21 17.68
C SER A 6 30.46 -3.70 16.32
N VAL A 7 30.90 -4.88 15.87
CA VAL A 7 30.46 -5.48 14.60
C VAL A 7 28.99 -5.91 14.69
N ALA A 8 28.56 -6.50 15.81
CA ALA A 8 27.17 -6.89 16.02
C ALA A 8 26.21 -5.69 16.03
N VAL A 9 26.63 -4.58 16.67
CA VAL A 9 25.87 -3.32 16.67
C VAL A 9 25.75 -2.76 15.25
N LEU A 10 26.85 -2.72 14.48
CA LEU A 10 26.85 -2.23 13.10
C LEU A 10 25.93 -3.07 12.18
N PHE A 11 25.96 -4.39 12.32
CA PHE A 11 25.05 -5.29 11.59
C PHE A 11 23.58 -5.12 11.99
N GLY A 12 23.30 -4.85 13.27
CA GLY A 12 21.96 -4.52 13.75
C GLY A 12 21.42 -3.23 13.13
N PHE A 13 22.24 -2.18 13.02
CA PHE A 13 21.87 -0.93 12.34
C PHE A 13 21.65 -1.10 10.84
N LEU A 14 22.47 -1.90 10.16
CA LEU A 14 22.28 -2.24 8.74
C LEU A 14 21.00 -3.04 8.48
N ALA A 15 20.61 -3.94 9.40
CA ALA A 15 19.36 -4.68 9.30
C ALA A 15 18.12 -3.78 9.46
N LEU A 16 18.20 -2.75 10.31
CA LEU A 16 17.12 -1.76 10.49
C LEU A 16 16.96 -0.79 9.31
N ALA A 17 18.01 -0.59 8.51
CA ALA A 17 17.97 0.29 7.34
C ALA A 17 17.20 -0.28 6.13
N HIS A 18 16.72 -1.52 6.21
CA HIS A 18 15.94 -2.16 5.14
C HIS A 18 14.43 -1.98 5.38
N ALA A 19 13.98 -0.73 5.52
CA ALA A 19 12.58 -0.41 5.28
C ALA A 19 12.29 -0.78 3.81
N ARG A 20 11.48 -1.82 3.60
CA ARG A 20 11.12 -2.28 2.26
C ARG A 20 10.07 -1.32 1.74
N LEU A 21 10.32 -0.69 0.58
CA LEU A 21 9.24 -0.08 -0.20
C LEU A 21 8.18 -1.15 -0.48
N GLN A 22 6.99 -1.00 0.08
CA GLN A 22 5.87 -1.92 -0.14
C GLN A 22 4.89 -1.28 -1.12
N SER A 23 4.41 -2.08 -2.06
CA SER A 23 3.40 -1.64 -3.04
C SER A 23 2.28 -2.67 -3.11
N VAL A 24 1.07 -2.16 -3.38
CA VAL A 24 -0.14 -2.95 -3.48
C VAL A 24 -0.96 -2.48 -4.69
N GLY A 25 -1.67 -3.41 -5.32
CA GLY A 25 -2.56 -3.12 -6.44
C GLY A 25 -3.82 -3.97 -6.39
N ALA A 26 -4.92 -3.38 -6.82
CA ALA A 26 -6.23 -4.02 -6.90
C ALA A 26 -6.85 -3.80 -8.28
N ARG A 27 -7.59 -4.81 -8.76
CA ARG A 27 -8.42 -4.71 -9.96
C ARG A 27 -9.71 -5.50 -9.78
N GLY A 28 -10.78 -5.08 -10.43
CA GLY A 28 -12.06 -5.77 -10.34
C GLY A 28 -13.16 -5.07 -11.13
N ILE A 29 -14.39 -5.52 -10.88
CA ILE A 29 -15.62 -4.92 -11.41
C ILE A 29 -16.52 -4.58 -10.22
N LEU A 30 -16.89 -3.31 -10.09
CA LEU A 30 -17.82 -2.84 -9.08
C LEU A 30 -19.26 -3.00 -9.56
N MET A 31 -20.10 -3.63 -8.74
CA MET A 31 -21.50 -3.96 -9.06
C MET A 31 -22.46 -3.33 -8.05
N CYS A 32 -23.68 -3.01 -8.48
CA CYS A 32 -24.81 -2.63 -7.65
C CYS A 32 -25.98 -3.58 -7.96
N GLY A 33 -26.11 -4.64 -7.15
CA GLY A 33 -26.91 -5.81 -7.52
C GLY A 33 -26.36 -6.45 -8.80
N ASP A 34 -27.24 -6.68 -9.77
CA ASP A 34 -26.88 -7.33 -11.04
C ASP A 34 -26.35 -6.36 -12.11
N ARG A 35 -26.14 -5.08 -11.78
CA ARG A 35 -25.70 -4.05 -12.74
C ARG A 35 -24.30 -3.53 -12.41
N PRO A 36 -23.42 -3.35 -13.41
CA PRO A 36 -22.15 -2.67 -13.19
C PRO A 36 -22.34 -1.24 -12.73
N LEU A 37 -21.54 -0.82 -11.76
CA LEU A 37 -21.60 0.52 -11.19
C LEU A 37 -20.52 1.39 -11.83
N ASN A 38 -20.92 2.21 -12.80
CA ASN A 38 -20.03 3.09 -13.56
C ASN A 38 -19.76 4.42 -12.84
N ASN A 39 -18.73 5.13 -13.30
CA ASN A 39 -18.39 6.50 -12.86
C ASN A 39 -18.35 6.66 -11.32
N THR A 40 -17.92 5.61 -10.62
CA THR A 40 -17.88 5.56 -9.16
C THR A 40 -16.44 5.54 -8.71
N ARG A 41 -16.13 6.33 -7.67
CA ARG A 41 -14.78 6.45 -7.14
C ARG A 41 -14.42 5.23 -6.30
N VAL A 42 -13.33 4.57 -6.68
CA VAL A 42 -12.66 3.53 -5.89
C VAL A 42 -11.35 4.12 -5.39
N LYS A 43 -11.10 3.98 -4.08
CA LYS A 43 -9.88 4.43 -3.41
C LYS A 43 -9.14 3.24 -2.81
N LEU A 44 -7.82 3.28 -2.90
CA LEU A 44 -6.91 2.39 -2.20
C LEU A 44 -6.32 3.18 -1.05
N TRP A 45 -6.49 2.68 0.16
CA TRP A 45 -6.01 3.29 1.40
C TRP A 45 -5.02 2.36 2.07
N ASP A 46 -3.98 2.92 2.66
CA ASP A 46 -3.20 2.25 3.70
C ASP A 46 -3.95 2.46 5.02
N ASP A 47 -4.26 1.36 5.70
CA ASP A 47 -4.95 1.37 7.00
C ASP A 47 -3.90 1.04 8.05
N ASP A 48 -3.26 2.09 8.56
CA ASP A 48 -2.18 1.95 9.52
C ASP A 48 -2.73 2.08 10.94
N THR A 49 -2.41 1.09 11.79
CA THR A 49 -2.84 1.09 13.20
C THR A 49 -1.89 1.89 14.12
N GLY A 50 -1.11 2.81 13.54
CA GLY A 50 0.09 3.43 14.11
C GLY A 50 0.01 4.94 14.41
N LEU A 51 1.17 5.60 14.38
CA LEU A 51 1.30 7.07 14.54
C LEU A 51 1.30 7.81 13.19
N ASP A 52 1.36 7.06 12.10
CA ASP A 52 1.11 7.51 10.74
C ASP A 52 -0.39 7.73 10.54
N PRO A 53 -0.79 8.81 9.86
CA PRO A 53 -2.16 8.99 9.41
C PRO A 53 -2.45 8.08 8.20
N ASP A 54 -3.66 7.48 8.15
CA ASP A 54 -4.13 6.73 6.98
C ASP A 54 -3.92 7.50 5.67
N ASP A 55 -3.19 6.89 4.73
CA ASP A 55 -2.83 7.53 3.47
C ASP A 55 -3.66 7.00 2.29
N GLU A 56 -4.20 7.92 1.48
CA GLU A 56 -4.82 7.57 0.20
C GLU A 56 -3.71 7.23 -0.82
N LEU A 57 -3.48 5.94 -1.05
CA LEU A 57 -2.46 5.44 -1.96
C LEU A 57 -2.81 5.69 -3.43
N ALA A 58 -4.08 5.58 -3.82
CA ALA A 58 -4.55 5.84 -5.17
C ALA A 58 -6.09 5.99 -5.26
N SER A 59 -6.58 6.66 -6.31
CA SER A 59 -8.01 6.76 -6.63
C SER A 59 -8.26 6.65 -8.13
N VAL A 60 -9.35 5.98 -8.50
CA VAL A 60 -9.79 5.83 -9.90
C VAL A 60 -11.32 5.87 -10.00
N LEU A 61 -11.85 6.24 -11.17
CA LEU A 61 -13.28 6.09 -11.48
C LEU A 61 -13.51 4.80 -12.27
N THR A 62 -14.56 4.06 -11.92
CA THR A 62 -14.95 2.86 -12.68
C THR A 62 -15.40 3.19 -14.10
N ASP A 63 -15.08 2.30 -15.04
CA ASP A 63 -15.50 2.44 -16.44
C ASP A 63 -17.00 2.09 -16.65
N ALA A 64 -17.47 2.14 -17.90
CA ALA A 64 -18.85 1.82 -18.25
C ALA A 64 -19.27 0.37 -17.91
N ARG A 65 -18.32 -0.53 -17.69
CA ARG A 65 -18.54 -1.92 -17.25
C ARG A 65 -18.25 -2.11 -15.76
N GLY A 66 -18.11 -1.02 -14.99
CA GLY A 66 -17.78 -1.07 -13.57
C GLY A 66 -16.31 -1.44 -13.28
N SER A 67 -15.48 -1.58 -14.32
CA SER A 67 -14.10 -2.07 -14.16
C SER A 67 -13.22 -1.01 -13.51
N PHE A 68 -12.31 -1.45 -12.65
CA PHE A 68 -11.28 -0.60 -12.06
C PHE A 68 -9.94 -1.34 -11.98
N GLN A 69 -8.86 -0.56 -12.00
CA GLN A 69 -7.50 -1.01 -11.68
C GLN A 69 -6.75 0.18 -11.07
N LEU A 70 -6.12 -0.02 -9.92
CA LEU A 70 -5.34 0.98 -9.22
C LEU A 70 -4.21 0.30 -8.43
N SER A 71 -3.13 1.03 -8.21
CA SER A 71 -1.98 0.59 -7.41
C SER A 71 -1.32 1.78 -6.77
N GLY A 72 -0.72 1.58 -5.60
CA GLY A 72 0.05 2.59 -4.89
C GLY A 72 1.15 1.94 -4.04
N TYR A 73 1.93 2.78 -3.39
CA TYR A 73 3.01 2.40 -2.50
C TYR A 73 3.11 3.45 -1.38
N THR A 74 3.64 3.03 -0.24
CA THR A 74 3.98 3.91 0.87
C THR A 74 5.50 3.90 1.04
N ASP A 75 6.08 5.05 1.39
CA ASP A 75 7.54 5.30 1.46
C ASP A 75 8.10 5.13 2.88
#